data_AF-A0A961MJQ3-F1
#
_entry.id   AF-A0A961MJQ3-F1
#
_cell.length_a   1.000
_cell.length_b   1.000
_cell.length_c   1.000
_cell.angle_alpha   90.00
_cell.angle_beta   90.00
_cell.angle_gamma   90.00
#
_symmetry.space_group_name_H-M   'P 1'
#
loop_
_entity.id
_entity.type
_entity.pdbx_description
1 polymer ?
#
loop_
_entity_poly.entity_id
_entity_poly.type
_entity_poly.pdbx_seq_one_letter_code
_entity_poly.pdbx_strand_id
1 'polypeptide(L)'
;SWTMNAYCPAPGVGPTSPADNGYKPGFASELMLKDLRLSQQAAEAADADTPMGGLATALYARFVEEEDGKGQDFSAMLPRFEKRHHQG
;
A
#
# COMPACT_ATOMS: atom_id res chain seq x y z
N SER A 1 -12.01 -6.49 -6.80
CA SER A 1 -11.57 -7.76 -6.20
C SER A 1 -10.25 -8.16 -6.84
N TRP A 2 -9.13 -7.80 -6.21
CA TRP A 2 -7.76 -8.20 -6.60
C TRP A 2 -6.88 -8.43 -5.36
N THR A 3 -7.16 -7.70 -4.27
CA THR A 3 -6.53 -7.88 -2.94
C THR A 3 -6.97 -9.15 -2.20
N MET A 4 -8.24 -9.58 -2.31
CA MET A 4 -8.77 -10.69 -1.50
C MET A 4 -8.45 -12.11 -2.01
N ASN A 5 -7.82 -12.27 -3.18
CA ASN A 5 -7.41 -13.60 -3.66
C ASN A 5 -5.90 -13.88 -3.44
N ALA A 6 -5.15 -12.90 -2.91
CA ALA A 6 -3.69 -12.99 -2.78
C ALA A 6 -3.13 -12.59 -1.40
N TYR A 7 -3.95 -12.06 -0.47
CA TYR A 7 -3.45 -11.63 0.83
C TYR A 7 -4.52 -11.77 1.92
N CYS A 8 -4.48 -12.88 2.65
CA CYS A 8 -5.21 -13.02 3.90
C CYS A 8 -4.31 -12.51 5.04
N PRO A 9 -4.70 -11.52 5.84
CA PRO A 9 -3.87 -10.92 6.88
C PRO A 9 -3.80 -11.76 8.18
N ALA A 10 -4.23 -13.02 8.15
CA ALA A 10 -4.24 -13.92 9.30
C ALA A 10 -3.23 -15.06 9.10
N PRO A 11 -2.27 -15.27 10.01
CA PRO A 11 -1.30 -16.36 9.89
C PRO A 11 -2.00 -17.73 9.94
N GLY A 12 -1.72 -18.60 8.97
CA GLY A 12 -2.08 -20.03 9.05
C GLY A 12 -3.28 -20.52 8.21
N VAL A 13 -3.89 -19.69 7.35
CA VAL A 13 -4.92 -20.16 6.40
C VAL A 13 -4.69 -19.56 5.00
N GLY A 14 -3.98 -20.28 4.14
CA GLY A 14 -3.83 -19.95 2.71
C GLY A 14 -2.40 -20.14 2.17
N PRO A 15 -2.22 -20.27 0.83
CA PRO A 15 -0.92 -20.50 0.23
C PRO A 15 -0.01 -19.27 0.35
N THR A 16 1.29 -19.54 0.35
CA THR A 16 2.41 -18.68 0.75
C THR A 16 2.25 -17.20 0.39
N SER A 17 2.11 -16.35 1.41
CA SER A 17 2.01 -14.90 1.25
C SER A 17 3.36 -14.23 1.54
N PRO A 18 3.69 -13.05 0.98
CA PRO A 18 4.94 -12.35 1.31
C PRO A 18 5.04 -11.91 2.79
N ALA A 19 3.94 -11.94 3.53
CA ALA A 19 3.96 -11.79 5.00
C ALA A 19 4.78 -12.91 5.67
N ASP A 20 4.86 -14.09 5.06
CA ASP A 20 5.59 -15.26 5.58
C ASP A 20 7.12 -15.19 5.35
N ASN A 21 7.63 -14.15 4.66
CA ASN A 21 9.04 -14.01 4.30
C ASN A 21 9.68 -12.68 4.75
N GLY A 22 9.10 -12.02 5.76
CA GLY A 22 9.64 -10.81 6.36
C GLY A 22 9.50 -9.55 5.49
N TYR A 23 8.41 -9.44 4.71
CA TYR A 23 8.15 -8.30 3.80
C TYR A 23 9.21 -8.10 2.70
N LYS A 24 9.96 -9.15 2.34
CA LYS A 24 10.82 -9.13 1.16
C LYS A 24 9.96 -8.85 -0.10
N PRO A 25 10.40 -7.97 -1.00
CA PRO A 25 9.49 -7.26 -1.90
C PRO A 25 8.88 -8.20 -2.94
N GLY A 26 7.58 -8.46 -2.82
CA GLY A 26 6.76 -8.93 -3.93
C GLY A 26 6.32 -7.75 -4.80
N PHE A 27 5.97 -6.63 -4.17
CA PHE A 27 5.69 -5.36 -4.84
C PHE A 27 6.06 -4.16 -3.94
N ALA A 28 7.09 -3.41 -4.34
CA ALA A 28 7.61 -2.31 -3.52
C ALA A 28 6.60 -1.16 -3.38
N SER A 29 6.53 -0.57 -2.19
CA SER A 29 5.69 0.58 -1.84
C SER A 29 5.87 1.77 -2.79
N GLU A 30 7.09 1.99 -3.30
CA GLU A 30 7.40 3.04 -4.28
C GLU A 30 6.80 2.76 -5.66
N LEU A 31 6.64 1.48 -6.05
CA LEU A 31 5.93 1.10 -7.28
C LEU A 31 4.43 1.32 -7.14
N MET A 32 3.86 1.04 -5.95
CA MET A 32 2.47 1.38 -5.65
C MET A 32 2.23 2.89 -5.69
N LEU A 33 3.12 3.69 -5.10
CA LEU A 33 3.04 5.15 -5.19
C LEU A 33 3.12 5.65 -6.64
N LYS A 34 4.01 5.07 -7.46
CA LYS A 34 4.12 5.38 -8.88
C LYS A 34 2.81 5.09 -9.63
N ASP A 35 2.21 3.91 -9.42
CA ASP A 35 0.94 3.54 -10.08
C ASP A 35 -0.23 4.41 -9.61
N LEU A 36 -0.27 4.77 -8.33
CA LEU A 36 -1.26 5.71 -7.78
C LEU A 36 -1.15 7.10 -8.41
N ARG A 37 0.06 7.64 -8.57
CA ARG A 37 0.29 8.91 -9.27
C ARG A 37 -0.17 8.85 -10.73
N LEU A 38 0.13 7.76 -11.44
CA LEU A 38 -0.37 7.55 -12.81
C LEU A 38 -1.90 7.47 -12.85
N SER A 39 -2.53 6.80 -11.87
CA SER A 39 -3.99 6.75 -11.76
C SER A 39 -4.61 8.12 -11.51
N GLN A 40 -3.97 8.99 -10.70
CA GLN A 40 -4.48 10.35 -10.45
C GLN A 40 -4.34 11.23 -11.70
N GLN A 41 -3.22 11.14 -12.42
CA GLN A 41 -3.06 11.85 -13.71
C GLN A 41 -4.11 11.42 -14.74
N ALA A 42 -4.43 10.12 -14.81
CA ALA A 42 -5.47 9.62 -15.69
C ALA A 42 -6.88 10.09 -15.26
N ALA A 43 -7.13 10.15 -13.94
CA ALA A 43 -8.39 10.65 -13.41
C ALA A 43 -8.60 12.14 -13.73
N GLU A 44 -7.56 12.97 -13.59
CA GLU A 44 -7.58 14.38 -14.01
C GLU A 44 -7.87 14.52 -15.51
N ALA A 45 -7.21 13.71 -16.35
CA ALA A 45 -7.41 13.76 -17.80
C ALA A 45 -8.82 13.29 -18.23
N ALA A 46 -9.45 12.43 -17.44
CA ALA A 46 -10.77 11.86 -17.69
C ALA A 46 -11.91 12.60 -16.98
N ASP A 47 -11.63 13.68 -16.25
CA ASP A 47 -12.59 14.40 -15.39
C ASP A 47 -13.33 13.44 -14.43
N ALA A 48 -12.58 12.52 -13.81
CA ALA A 48 -13.10 11.47 -12.96
C ALA A 48 -12.78 11.72 -11.48
N ASP A 49 -13.80 11.75 -10.63
CA ASP A 49 -13.62 11.85 -9.18
C ASP A 49 -13.11 10.54 -8.59
N THR A 50 -11.88 10.56 -8.05
CA THR A 50 -11.26 9.40 -7.38
C THR A 50 -10.82 9.70 -5.95
N PRO A 51 -11.73 10.14 -5.05
CA PRO A 51 -11.37 10.61 -3.70
C PRO A 51 -10.62 9.56 -2.86
N MET A 52 -10.98 8.28 -2.99
CA MET A 52 -10.25 7.19 -2.34
C MET A 52 -8.85 6.98 -2.92
N GLY A 53 -8.69 7.18 -4.23
CA GLY A 53 -7.39 7.12 -4.90
C GLY A 53 -6.48 8.28 -4.50
N GLY A 54 -7.04 9.49 -4.40
CA GLY A 54 -6.32 10.67 -3.91
C GLY A 54 -5.84 10.48 -2.47
N LEU A 55 -6.71 10.01 -1.57
CA LEU A 55 -6.32 9.72 -0.19
C LEU A 55 -5.26 8.61 -0.11
N ALA A 56 -5.42 7.52 -0.87
CA ALA A 56 -4.42 6.46 -0.95
C ALA A 56 -3.07 7.01 -1.45
N THR A 57 -3.07 7.85 -2.48
CA THR A 57 -1.87 8.50 -3.02
C THR A 57 -1.16 9.31 -1.95
N ALA A 58 -1.88 10.14 -1.21
CA ALA A 58 -1.31 10.95 -0.13
C ALA A 58 -0.71 10.09 0.98
N LEU A 59 -1.39 8.99 1.36
CA LEU A 59 -0.91 8.08 2.38
C LEU A 59 0.38 7.36 1.96
N TYR A 60 0.44 6.87 0.72
CA TYR A 60 1.63 6.22 0.16
C TYR A 60 2.77 7.20 -0.07
N ALA A 61 2.48 8.44 -0.48
CA ALA A 61 3.49 9.49 -0.61
C ALA A 61 4.19 9.72 0.73
N ARG A 62 3.42 9.97 1.79
CA ARG A 62 3.97 10.13 3.14
C ARG A 62 4.76 8.89 3.59
N PHE A 63 4.26 7.69 3.33
CA PHE A 63 4.93 6.46 3.73
C PHE A 63 6.29 6.26 3.03
N VAL A 64 6.37 6.56 1.73
CA VAL A 64 7.57 6.31 0.91
C VAL A 64 8.56 7.46 0.98
N GLU A 65 8.09 8.69 1.06
CA GLU A 65 8.89 9.91 0.89
C GLU A 65 9.26 10.58 2.22
N GLU A 66 8.43 10.44 3.26
CA GLU A 66 8.64 11.08 4.57
C GLU A 66 8.98 10.09 5.69
N GLU A 67 8.72 8.79 5.47
CA GLU A 67 8.92 7.72 6.44
C GLU A 67 9.82 6.63 5.84
N ASP A 68 10.12 5.57 6.60
CA ASP A 68 11.01 4.49 6.18
C ASP A 68 10.36 3.47 5.23
N GLY A 69 9.26 3.84 4.56
CA GLY A 69 8.47 2.93 3.74
C GLY A 69 9.14 2.56 2.41
N LYS A 70 10.16 3.30 1.97
CA LYS A 70 10.87 3.02 0.72
C LYS A 70 11.53 1.63 0.74
N GLY A 71 11.34 0.86 -0.33
CA GLY A 71 11.86 -0.52 -0.44
C GLY A 71 11.11 -1.56 0.41
N GLN A 72 10.14 -1.15 1.24
CA GLN A 72 9.23 -2.08 1.91
C GLN A 72 8.14 -2.56 0.95
N ASP A 73 7.53 -3.71 1.23
CA ASP A 73 6.34 -4.17 0.52
C ASP A 73 5.16 -3.20 0.75
N PHE A 74 4.31 -3.00 -0.25
CA PHE A 74 3.15 -2.10 -0.14
C PHE A 74 2.23 -2.47 1.04
N SER A 75 2.16 -3.75 1.42
CA SER A 75 1.37 -4.23 2.56
C SER A 75 1.85 -3.70 3.92
N ALA A 76 3.08 -3.18 4.03
CA ALA A 76 3.62 -2.54 5.24
C ALA A 76 2.84 -1.28 5.67
N MET A 77 1.92 -0.81 4.83
CA MET A 77 0.95 0.22 5.21
C MET A 77 0.05 -0.21 6.39
N LEU A 78 -0.29 -1.50 6.51
CA LEU A 78 -1.12 -2.00 7.61
C LEU A 78 -0.45 -1.85 8.99
N PRO A 79 0.77 -2.39 9.22
CA PRO A 79 1.47 -2.22 10.49
C PRO A 79 1.83 -0.75 10.78
N ARG A 80 1.96 0.11 9.76
CA ARG A 80 2.11 1.57 9.94
C ARG A 80 0.88 2.18 10.64
N PHE A 81 -0.33 1.78 10.25
CA PHE A 81 -1.54 2.24 10.92
C PHE A 81 -1.68 1.70 12.34
N GLU A 82 -1.31 0.43 12.56
CA GLU A 82 -1.33 -0.18 13.90
C GLU A 82 -0.36 0.51 14.87
N LYS A 83 0.88 0.80 14.42
CA LYS A 83 1.87 1.53 15.23
C LYS A 83 1.43 2.95 15.60
N ARG A 84 0.70 3.64 14.72
CA ARG A 84 0.14 4.98 15.02
C ARG A 84 -0.92 4.95 16.13
N HIS A 85 -1.65 3.84 16.31
CA HIS A 85 -2.68 3.73 17.34
C HIS A 85 -2.13 3.49 18.76
N HIS A 86 -0.87 3.07 18.90
CA HIS A 86 -0.27 2.71 20.19
C HIS A 86 0.57 3.84 20.84
N GLN A 87 0.61 5.03 20.24
CA GLN A 87 1.30 6.21 20.79
C GLN A 87 0.32 7.33 21.20
N GLY A 88 -0.84 6.95 21.70
CA GLY A 88 -1.84 7.86 22.31
C GLY A 88 -1.85 7.73 23.82
#